data_AF-A0A1D1ZJ27-F1
#
_entry.id   AF-A0A1D1ZJ27-F1
#
_cell.length_a   1.000
_cell.length_b   1.000
_cell.length_c   1.000
_cell.angle_alpha   90.00
_cell.angle_beta   90.00
_cell.angle_gamma   90.00
#
_symmetry.space_group_name_H-M   'P 1'
#
loop_
_entity.id
_entity.type
_entity.pdbx_description
1 polymer ?
#
loop_
_entity_poly.entity_id
_entity_poly.type
_entity_poly.pdbx_seq_one_letter_code
_entity_poly.pdbx_strand_id
1 'polypeptide(L)'
;FLLTVSFFFFSHLLSCSLQTMSVQVAGCERSAVQVLALIEKAVRGKKDQQVVQVDFPNGELKSEDVREKIHLWYNAEVMNLDRLFIKFDGGNKELIHRKISDACEAYNRNWFSASNVICMVGNNEWLPDVGAWHPWPSYAERSKPIKNFCIPPDLWIEVFYNRDPDRENALQKVDSVQHDLDGILVIEFVGIALPDATGPYQANPNPGAVSRLATATGQSARPYLAPYLIHWRLNYTPEYYNITWNRHIVLRSGFTIDFNIILDVISHV
;
A
#
# COMPACT_ATOMS: atom_id res chain seq x y z
N PHE A 1 15.51 62.99 65.83
CA PHE A 1 14.83 61.84 66.48
C PHE A 1 14.99 60.62 65.57
N LEU A 2 15.45 59.50 66.13
CA LEU A 2 15.50 58.11 65.60
C LEU A 2 15.84 57.91 64.10
N LEU A 3 17.08 57.47 63.80
CA LEU A 3 17.53 56.08 63.51
C LEU A 3 17.43 55.75 62.00
N THR A 4 18.55 55.62 61.26
CA THR A 4 19.22 54.34 60.86
C THR A 4 18.26 53.26 60.35
N VAL A 5 18.51 52.59 59.21
CA VAL A 5 19.73 51.84 58.86
C VAL A 5 20.07 51.91 57.35
N SER A 6 21.35 51.96 57.01
CA SER A 6 21.91 51.87 55.64
C SER A 6 22.00 50.41 55.14
N PHE A 7 22.29 50.18 53.86
CA PHE A 7 23.55 49.54 53.38
C PHE A 7 23.51 49.21 51.86
N PHE A 8 24.35 49.91 51.08
CA PHE A 8 25.05 49.53 49.81
C PHE A 8 24.23 49.14 48.54
N PHE A 9 24.40 49.76 47.36
CA PHE A 9 25.58 49.85 46.43
C PHE A 9 26.06 48.47 45.93
N PHE A 10 26.28 48.17 44.64
CA PHE A 10 26.30 48.92 43.36
C PHE A 10 25.25 48.31 42.36
N SER A 11 25.15 48.52 41.03
CA SER A 11 26.09 49.03 39.99
C SER A 11 25.37 49.71 38.80
N HIS A 12 26.12 50.01 37.72
CA HIS A 12 25.70 50.67 36.48
C HIS A 12 25.22 49.73 35.34
N LEU A 13 24.25 50.25 34.57
CA LEU A 13 24.16 50.29 33.10
C LEU A 13 25.00 49.30 32.25
N LEU A 14 24.32 48.53 31.39
CA LEU A 14 24.71 48.38 29.98
C LEU A 14 23.52 47.94 29.10
N SER A 15 23.53 48.40 27.85
CA SER A 15 22.42 48.33 26.89
C SER A 15 22.49 47.13 25.94
N CYS A 16 21.31 46.73 25.44
CA CYS A 16 21.07 46.06 24.15
C CYS A 16 22.19 45.18 23.56
N SER A 17 22.02 43.86 23.69
CA SER A 17 22.37 42.92 22.63
C SER A 17 21.13 42.12 22.26
N LEU A 18 20.58 42.35 21.06
CA LEU A 18 19.57 41.47 20.48
C LEU A 18 20.29 40.23 19.94
N GLN A 19 20.66 39.30 20.83
CA GLN A 19 20.83 37.92 20.41
C GLN A 19 19.43 37.32 20.25
N THR A 20 18.98 37.25 19.01
CA THR A 20 17.90 36.35 18.61
C THR A 20 18.33 34.93 18.95
N MET A 21 17.94 34.44 20.13
CA MET A 21 17.87 33.02 20.40
C MET A 21 16.93 32.43 19.37
N SER A 22 17.49 31.80 18.33
CA SER A 22 16.77 30.80 17.57
C SER A 22 16.48 29.66 18.52
N VAL A 23 15.35 29.75 19.22
CA VAL A 23 14.77 28.59 19.90
C VAL A 23 14.43 27.64 18.77
N GLN A 24 15.37 26.73 18.47
CA GLN A 24 15.02 25.46 17.88
C GLN A 24 14.04 24.84 18.86
N VAL A 25 12.75 24.99 18.56
CA VAL A 25 11.72 24.14 19.13
C VAL A 25 12.10 22.76 18.65
N ALA A 26 12.81 22.01 19.50
CA ALA A 26 13.03 20.59 19.31
C ALA A 26 11.64 20.01 19.09
N GLY A 27 11.38 19.57 17.85
CA GLY A 27 10.09 18.99 17.50
C GLY A 27 9.82 17.88 18.50
N CYS A 28 8.79 18.05 19.31
CA CYS A 28 8.43 17.04 20.30
C CYS A 28 8.02 15.81 19.49
N GLU A 29 8.92 14.84 19.38
CA GLU A 29 8.66 13.56 18.71
C GLU A 29 7.41 12.97 19.37
N ARG A 30 6.30 13.03 18.63
CA ARG A 30 5.03 12.49 19.11
C ARG A 30 5.24 11.00 19.31
N SER A 31 5.00 10.54 20.53
CA SER A 31 5.00 9.10 20.80
C SER A 31 4.02 8.41 19.85
N ALA A 32 4.31 7.17 19.46
CA ALA A 32 3.44 6.43 18.54
C ALA A 32 1.97 6.38 18.99
N VAL A 33 1.70 6.37 20.31
CA VAL A 33 0.34 6.45 20.88
C VAL A 33 -0.39 7.74 20.48
N GLN A 34 0.31 8.87 20.46
CA GLN A 34 -0.26 10.15 20.03
C GLN A 34 -0.50 10.17 18.51
N VAL A 35 0.39 9.54 17.72
CA VAL A 35 0.23 9.42 16.26
C VAL A 35 -0.98 8.54 15.91
N LEU A 36 -1.12 7.36 16.56
CA LEU A 36 -2.28 6.48 16.40
C LEU A 36 -3.60 7.19 16.78
N ALA A 37 -3.60 8.01 17.83
CA ALA A 37 -4.78 8.81 18.21
C ALA A 37 -5.16 9.89 17.17
N LEU A 38 -4.18 10.44 16.43
CA LEU A 38 -4.42 11.36 15.32
C LEU A 38 -5.00 10.61 14.11
N ILE A 39 -4.47 9.41 13.81
CA ILE A 39 -5.00 8.52 12.77
C ILE A 39 -6.46 8.18 13.04
N GLU A 40 -6.78 7.68 14.24
CA GLU A 40 -8.17 7.38 14.67
C GLU A 40 -9.12 8.56 14.47
N LYS A 41 -8.66 9.77 14.78
CA LYS A 41 -9.44 11.00 14.57
C LYS A 41 -9.62 11.33 13.07
N ALA A 42 -8.62 11.08 12.24
CA ALA A 42 -8.62 11.39 10.81
C ALA A 42 -9.41 10.39 9.94
N VAL A 43 -9.49 9.12 10.35
CA VAL A 43 -10.27 8.07 9.66
C VAL A 43 -11.72 7.94 10.17
N ARG A 44 -12.04 8.54 11.32
CA ARG A 44 -13.39 8.51 11.90
C ARG A 44 -14.41 9.11 10.94
N GLY A 45 -15.37 8.29 10.50
CA GLY A 45 -16.42 8.71 9.57
C GLY A 45 -16.07 8.62 8.09
N LYS A 46 -14.91 8.05 7.72
CA LYS A 46 -14.48 7.81 6.33
C LYS A 46 -14.39 6.31 5.97
N LYS A 47 -15.05 5.44 6.75
CA LYS A 47 -14.95 3.97 6.60
C LYS A 47 -15.73 3.41 5.39
N ASP A 48 -16.46 4.27 4.68
CA ASP A 48 -17.07 4.03 3.38
C ASP A 48 -16.05 4.11 2.23
N GLN A 49 -14.94 4.83 2.43
CA GLN A 49 -13.80 4.93 1.51
C GLN A 49 -12.87 3.73 1.68
N GLN A 50 -12.41 3.16 0.56
CA GLN A 50 -11.50 2.00 0.54
C GLN A 50 -10.07 2.40 0.83
N VAL A 51 -9.70 3.66 0.58
CA VAL A 51 -8.40 4.23 0.93
C VAL A 51 -8.64 5.61 1.54
N VAL A 52 -7.99 5.88 2.68
CA VAL A 52 -8.02 7.19 3.34
C VAL A 52 -6.60 7.72 3.48
N GLN A 53 -6.32 8.87 2.85
CA GLN A 53 -5.08 9.62 3.04
C GLN A 53 -5.11 10.46 4.34
N VAL A 54 -3.99 10.50 5.05
CA VAL A 54 -3.73 11.32 6.24
C VAL A 54 -2.32 11.92 6.13
N ASP A 55 -2.23 13.25 6.19
CA ASP A 55 -0.96 13.98 6.06
C ASP A 55 -0.30 14.25 7.43
N PHE A 56 1.02 14.08 7.50
CA PHE A 56 1.88 14.25 8.68
C PHE A 56 3.05 15.22 8.39
N PRO A 57 2.77 16.51 8.11
CA PRO A 57 3.77 17.46 7.63
C PRO A 57 4.83 17.86 8.67
N ASN A 58 4.67 17.50 9.96
CA ASN A 58 5.65 17.85 11.00
C ASN A 58 6.73 16.77 11.15
N GLY A 59 6.72 15.74 10.29
CA GLY A 59 7.69 14.64 10.33
C GLY A 59 7.39 13.59 11.39
N GLU A 60 6.15 13.46 11.84
CA GLU A 60 5.74 12.40 12.77
C GLU A 60 6.07 10.99 12.25
N LEU A 61 6.03 10.79 10.94
CA LEU A 61 6.36 9.51 10.29
C LEU A 61 7.87 9.32 10.06
N LYS A 62 8.76 10.22 10.51
CA LYS A 62 10.22 10.01 10.36
C LYS A 62 10.76 8.91 11.27
N SER A 63 10.11 8.64 12.40
CA SER A 63 10.49 7.57 13.33
C SER A 63 10.08 6.19 12.80
N GLU A 64 11.05 5.28 12.61
CA GLU A 64 10.81 3.87 12.25
C GLU A 64 9.88 3.19 13.27
N ASP A 65 10.10 3.40 14.57
CA ASP A 65 9.28 2.82 15.64
C ASP A 65 7.82 3.31 15.63
N VAL A 66 7.55 4.49 15.04
CA VAL A 66 6.18 4.98 14.80
C VAL A 66 5.57 4.25 13.61
N ARG A 67 6.29 4.14 12.49
CA ARG A 67 5.79 3.48 11.27
C ARG A 67 5.55 1.99 11.49
N GLU A 68 6.52 1.25 12.03
CA GLU A 68 6.37 -0.15 12.45
C GLU A 68 5.12 -0.35 13.34
N LYS A 69 4.83 0.59 14.24
CA LYS A 69 3.59 0.54 15.04
C LYS A 69 2.32 0.83 14.23
N ILE A 70 2.34 1.76 13.28
CA ILE A 70 1.17 2.03 12.42
C ILE A 70 0.78 0.76 11.66
N HIS A 71 1.75 0.06 11.06
CA HIS A 71 1.52 -1.18 10.32
C HIS A 71 1.06 -2.37 11.18
N LEU A 72 1.35 -2.37 12.49
CA LEU A 72 0.78 -3.36 13.43
C LEU A 72 -0.72 -3.13 13.72
N TRP A 73 -1.26 -1.95 13.44
CA TRP A 73 -2.66 -1.59 13.73
C TRP A 73 -3.52 -1.33 12.49
N TYR A 74 -2.92 -0.98 11.35
CA TYR A 74 -3.60 -0.62 10.11
C TYR A 74 -2.95 -1.28 8.90
N ASN A 75 -3.76 -1.75 7.96
CA ASN A 75 -3.29 -2.01 6.59
C ASN A 75 -3.00 -0.64 5.95
N ALA A 76 -1.72 -0.31 5.78
CA ALA A 76 -1.32 1.05 5.44
C ALA A 76 -0.05 1.13 4.58
N GLU A 77 0.13 2.29 3.95
CA GLU A 77 1.29 2.62 3.10
C GLU A 77 1.79 4.02 3.48
N VAL A 78 3.11 4.23 3.51
CA VAL A 78 3.72 5.52 3.88
C VAL A 78 4.54 6.06 2.73
N MET A 79 4.16 7.23 2.22
CA MET A 79 4.83 7.91 1.11
C MET A 79 5.63 9.10 1.61
N ASN A 80 6.87 9.24 1.13
CA ASN A 80 7.82 10.32 1.42
C ASN A 80 8.03 10.65 2.92
N LEU A 81 7.67 9.74 3.83
CA LEU A 81 7.64 9.95 5.28
C LEU A 81 6.75 11.16 5.71
N ASP A 82 5.76 11.52 4.90
CA ASP A 82 4.85 12.64 5.16
C ASP A 82 3.37 12.35 4.88
N ARG A 83 3.05 11.28 4.14
CA ARG A 83 1.67 10.88 3.80
C ARG A 83 1.43 9.43 4.17
N LEU A 84 0.32 9.16 4.85
CA LEU A 84 -0.14 7.83 5.21
C LEU A 84 -1.43 7.51 4.44
N PHE A 85 -1.47 6.36 3.78
CA PHE A 85 -2.67 5.83 3.14
C PHE A 85 -3.13 4.62 3.94
N ILE A 86 -4.40 4.58 4.35
CA ILE A 86 -4.97 3.46 5.13
C ILE A 86 -6.03 2.77 4.28
N LYS A 87 -5.88 1.46 4.12
CA LYS A 87 -6.75 0.60 3.30
C LYS A 87 -7.86 -0.02 4.15
N PHE A 88 -9.08 0.03 3.64
CA PHE A 88 -10.31 -0.53 4.23
C PHE A 88 -10.91 -1.56 3.26
N ASP A 89 -10.21 -2.68 3.11
CA ASP A 89 -10.59 -3.74 2.19
C ASP A 89 -11.76 -4.58 2.74
N GLY A 90 -12.72 -4.86 1.86
CA GLY A 90 -13.86 -5.71 2.17
C GLY A 90 -13.50 -7.19 2.06
N GLY A 91 -14.27 -8.06 2.72
CA GLY A 91 -14.00 -9.50 2.78
C GLY A 91 -13.84 -10.19 1.41
N ASN A 92 -14.44 -9.67 0.34
CA ASN A 92 -14.26 -10.18 -1.02
C ASN A 92 -12.84 -9.90 -1.56
N LYS A 93 -12.26 -8.71 -1.31
CA LYS A 93 -10.88 -8.40 -1.68
C LYS A 93 -9.93 -9.33 -0.93
N GLU A 94 -10.01 -9.36 0.40
CA GLU A 94 -9.20 -10.23 1.27
C GLU A 94 -9.31 -11.73 0.90
N LEU A 95 -10.50 -12.21 0.52
CA LEU A 95 -10.69 -13.59 0.08
C LEU A 95 -10.01 -13.86 -1.28
N ILE A 96 -10.01 -12.90 -2.20
CA ILE A 96 -9.27 -12.98 -3.47
C ILE A 96 -7.76 -12.93 -3.20
N HIS A 97 -7.29 -12.02 -2.34
CA HIS A 97 -5.87 -11.87 -1.99
C HIS A 97 -5.31 -13.22 -1.50
N ARG A 98 -5.99 -13.83 -0.51
CA ARG A 98 -5.64 -15.15 0.00
C ARG A 98 -5.65 -16.23 -1.09
N LYS A 99 -6.74 -16.36 -1.87
CA LYS A 99 -6.83 -17.42 -2.88
C LYS A 99 -5.76 -17.31 -3.97
N ILE A 100 -5.35 -16.08 -4.33
CA ILE A 100 -4.26 -15.85 -5.29
C ILE A 100 -2.91 -16.18 -4.64
N SER A 101 -2.68 -15.77 -3.40
CA SER A 101 -1.47 -16.13 -2.63
C SER A 101 -1.31 -17.65 -2.50
N ASP A 102 -2.38 -18.36 -2.10
CA ASP A 102 -2.44 -19.82 -2.01
C ASP A 102 -2.10 -20.48 -3.37
N ALA A 103 -2.59 -19.90 -4.48
CA ALA A 103 -2.30 -20.39 -5.83
C ALA A 103 -0.84 -20.15 -6.26
N CYS A 104 -0.23 -19.03 -5.87
CA CYS A 104 1.19 -18.76 -6.09
C CYS A 104 2.08 -19.77 -5.35
N GLU A 105 1.80 -20.05 -4.07
CA GLU A 105 2.55 -21.06 -3.30
C GLU A 105 2.36 -22.48 -3.85
N ALA A 106 1.14 -22.81 -4.30
CA ALA A 106 0.83 -24.10 -4.92
C ALA A 106 1.53 -24.28 -6.27
N TYR A 107 1.68 -23.21 -7.05
CA TYR A 107 2.42 -23.20 -8.32
C TYR A 107 3.92 -23.43 -8.11
N ASN A 108 4.54 -22.72 -7.17
CA ASN A 108 5.96 -22.90 -6.86
C ASN A 108 6.25 -22.76 -5.36
N ARG A 109 6.54 -23.89 -4.71
CA ARG A 109 6.91 -23.94 -3.27
C ARG A 109 8.23 -23.23 -2.94
N ASN A 110 9.02 -22.85 -3.93
CA ASN A 110 10.22 -22.03 -3.75
C ASN A 110 9.94 -20.52 -3.85
N TRP A 111 8.68 -20.12 -4.04
CA TRP A 111 8.24 -18.75 -3.86
C TRP A 111 7.77 -18.55 -2.42
N PHE A 112 8.03 -17.38 -1.87
CA PHE A 112 7.27 -16.87 -0.74
C PHE A 112 6.13 -16.05 -1.34
N SER A 113 4.86 -16.34 -1.02
CA SER A 113 3.74 -15.50 -1.45
C SER A 113 2.88 -15.13 -0.25
N ALA A 114 2.49 -13.87 -0.20
CA ALA A 114 1.72 -13.34 0.91
C ALA A 114 0.91 -12.12 0.46
N SER A 115 -0.21 -11.88 1.14
CA SER A 115 -0.88 -10.59 1.15
C SER A 115 -0.31 -9.71 2.26
N ASN A 116 -0.42 -8.39 2.10
CA ASN A 116 -0.14 -7.40 3.14
C ASN A 116 1.28 -7.42 3.74
N VAL A 117 2.29 -7.82 2.96
CA VAL A 117 3.71 -7.72 3.35
C VAL A 117 4.31 -6.44 2.77
N ILE A 118 4.83 -5.59 3.67
CA ILE A 118 5.46 -4.32 3.31
C ILE A 118 6.77 -4.57 2.55
N CYS A 119 7.01 -3.76 1.53
CA CYS A 119 8.29 -3.63 0.86
C CYS A 119 8.69 -2.16 0.72
N MET A 120 9.99 -1.91 0.57
CA MET A 120 10.59 -0.59 0.58
C MET A 120 11.07 -0.18 -0.81
N VAL A 121 10.67 1.02 -1.25
CA VAL A 121 11.14 1.65 -2.49
C VAL A 121 11.60 3.06 -2.17
N GLY A 122 12.92 3.24 -2.04
CA GLY A 122 13.49 4.48 -1.49
C GLY A 122 12.99 4.75 -0.06
N ASN A 123 12.26 5.85 0.12
CA ASN A 123 11.61 6.22 1.39
C ASN A 123 10.13 5.83 1.47
N ASN A 124 9.61 5.12 0.46
CA ASN A 124 8.21 4.73 0.36
C ASN A 124 8.01 3.31 0.89
N GLU A 125 6.98 3.13 1.71
CA GLU A 125 6.55 1.86 2.30
C GLU A 125 5.29 1.41 1.58
N TRP A 126 5.43 0.43 0.70
CA TRP A 126 4.36 -0.06 -0.16
C TRP A 126 3.91 -1.46 0.26
N LEU A 127 2.63 -1.75 0.03
CA LEU A 127 1.97 -2.95 0.54
C LEU A 127 1.12 -3.58 -0.59
N PRO A 128 1.69 -4.50 -1.41
CA PRO A 128 0.94 -5.22 -2.43
C PRO A 128 -0.24 -6.00 -1.83
N ASP A 129 -1.38 -6.04 -2.52
CA ASP A 129 -2.51 -6.90 -2.12
C ASP A 129 -2.11 -8.38 -2.15
N VAL A 130 -1.33 -8.78 -3.17
CA VAL A 130 -0.57 -10.04 -3.16
C VAL A 130 0.81 -9.80 -3.77
N GLY A 131 1.86 -10.20 -3.04
CA GLY A 131 3.21 -10.32 -3.57
C GLY A 131 3.63 -11.79 -3.72
N ALA A 132 4.50 -12.08 -4.67
CA ALA A 132 5.31 -13.30 -4.66
C ALA A 132 6.78 -13.00 -4.94
N TRP A 133 7.67 -13.59 -4.14
CA TRP A 133 9.11 -13.35 -4.11
C TRP A 133 9.89 -14.62 -4.41
N HIS A 134 10.90 -14.51 -5.28
CA HIS A 134 11.85 -15.57 -5.60
C HIS A 134 13.26 -15.00 -5.92
N PRO A 135 14.22 -15.06 -4.98
CA PRO A 135 14.23 -15.86 -3.76
C PRO A 135 13.32 -15.33 -2.65
N TRP A 136 13.11 -16.16 -1.63
CA TRP A 136 12.40 -15.74 -0.40
C TRP A 136 13.11 -14.54 0.25
N PRO A 137 12.38 -13.53 0.75
CA PRO A 137 12.98 -12.48 1.58
C PRO A 137 13.50 -13.10 2.88
N SER A 138 14.59 -12.54 3.38
CA SER A 138 15.25 -13.05 4.59
C SER A 138 14.31 -13.02 5.80
N TYR A 139 14.65 -13.79 6.84
CA TYR A 139 13.91 -13.75 8.09
C TYR A 139 13.84 -12.33 8.69
N ALA A 140 14.89 -11.53 8.50
CA ALA A 140 14.95 -10.16 9.00
C ALA A 140 13.96 -9.24 8.26
N GLU A 141 13.96 -9.29 6.92
CA GLU A 141 13.00 -8.57 6.07
C GLU A 141 11.56 -8.95 6.39
N ARG A 142 11.24 -10.26 6.49
CA ARG A 142 9.87 -10.71 6.81
C ARG A 142 9.44 -10.40 8.25
N SER A 143 10.38 -10.19 9.19
CA SER A 143 10.07 -9.90 10.59
C SER A 143 9.98 -8.41 10.91
N LYS A 144 10.73 -7.58 10.17
CA LYS A 144 10.79 -6.11 10.31
C LYS A 144 11.12 -5.50 8.95
N PRO A 145 10.12 -5.38 8.05
CA PRO A 145 10.35 -5.06 6.64
C PRO A 145 10.86 -3.65 6.41
N ILE A 146 10.46 -2.70 7.24
CA ILE A 146 10.90 -1.30 7.16
C ILE A 146 12.37 -1.22 7.55
N LYS A 147 12.71 -1.71 8.75
CA LYS A 147 14.07 -1.65 9.28
C LYS A 147 15.11 -2.40 8.45
N ASN A 148 14.72 -3.50 7.80
CA ASN A 148 15.63 -4.32 7.01
C ASN A 148 15.48 -4.12 5.49
N PHE A 149 14.72 -3.12 5.04
CA PHE A 149 14.52 -2.79 3.63
C PHE A 149 14.06 -3.99 2.78
N CYS A 150 12.95 -4.61 3.20
CA CYS A 150 12.32 -5.72 2.48
C CYS A 150 12.10 -5.35 1.01
N ILE A 151 12.71 -6.12 0.11
CA ILE A 151 12.66 -5.83 -1.33
C ILE A 151 11.24 -6.01 -1.90
N PRO A 152 10.88 -5.27 -2.96
CA PRO A 152 9.68 -5.52 -3.75
C PRO A 152 9.58 -6.97 -4.26
N PRO A 153 8.37 -7.52 -4.43
CA PRO A 153 8.16 -8.85 -5.01
C PRO A 153 8.45 -8.87 -6.52
N ASP A 154 8.79 -10.05 -7.04
CA ASP A 154 8.92 -10.33 -8.47
C ASP A 154 7.55 -10.29 -9.18
N LEU A 155 6.48 -10.69 -8.48
CA LEU A 155 5.09 -10.58 -8.92
C LEU A 155 4.30 -9.69 -7.96
N TRP A 156 3.78 -8.59 -8.48
CA TRP A 156 3.00 -7.60 -7.75
C TRP A 156 1.56 -7.59 -8.24
N ILE A 157 0.61 -7.80 -7.33
CA ILE A 157 -0.81 -7.79 -7.66
C ILE A 157 -1.53 -6.76 -6.79
N GLU A 158 -2.25 -5.84 -7.43
CA GLU A 158 -3.27 -5.00 -6.80
C GLU A 158 -4.66 -5.51 -7.18
N VAL A 159 -5.59 -5.48 -6.22
CA VAL A 159 -7.02 -5.72 -6.42
C VAL A 159 -7.75 -4.45 -6.01
N PHE A 160 -8.67 -3.97 -6.83
CA PHE A 160 -9.38 -2.71 -6.57
C PHE A 160 -10.79 -2.74 -7.13
N TYR A 161 -11.74 -2.07 -6.48
CA TYR A 161 -13.02 -1.78 -7.10
C TYR A 161 -12.83 -0.79 -8.25
N ASN A 162 -13.58 -0.94 -9.34
CA ASN A 162 -13.52 -0.06 -10.50
C ASN A 162 -14.21 1.31 -10.26
N ARG A 163 -13.91 1.92 -9.11
CA ARG A 163 -14.38 3.22 -8.64
C ARG A 163 -13.20 3.99 -8.06
N ASP A 164 -13.22 5.31 -8.17
CA ASP A 164 -12.22 6.15 -7.49
C ASP A 164 -12.72 6.43 -6.05
N PRO A 165 -11.84 6.54 -5.04
CA PRO A 165 -10.38 6.62 -5.16
C PRO A 165 -9.64 5.27 -5.26
N ASP A 166 -10.29 4.13 -4.99
CA ASP A 166 -9.61 2.80 -4.89
C ASP A 166 -8.81 2.45 -6.16
N ARG A 167 -9.45 2.58 -7.33
CA ARG A 167 -8.83 2.37 -8.64
C ARG A 167 -7.70 3.34 -8.93
N GLU A 168 -7.89 4.64 -8.67
CA GLU A 168 -6.86 5.64 -8.94
C GLU A 168 -5.63 5.41 -8.06
N ASN A 169 -5.83 5.10 -6.78
CA ASN A 169 -4.75 4.75 -5.84
C ASN A 169 -3.94 3.55 -6.33
N ALA A 170 -4.60 2.45 -6.70
CA ALA A 170 -3.94 1.25 -7.18
C ALA A 170 -3.11 1.48 -8.46
N LEU A 171 -3.61 2.31 -9.39
CA LEU A 171 -2.90 2.62 -10.63
C LEU A 171 -1.73 3.58 -10.41
N GLN A 172 -1.94 4.67 -9.64
CA GLN A 172 -0.85 5.60 -9.28
C GLN A 172 0.27 4.90 -8.53
N LYS A 173 -0.06 3.92 -7.67
CA LYS A 173 0.90 3.07 -6.97
C LYS A 173 1.73 2.22 -7.93
N VAL A 174 1.10 1.49 -8.86
CA VAL A 174 1.83 0.71 -9.88
C VAL A 174 2.74 1.64 -10.70
N ASP A 175 2.22 2.75 -11.20
CA ASP A 175 2.99 3.72 -11.98
C ASP A 175 4.19 4.30 -11.17
N SER A 176 4.01 4.56 -9.87
CA SER A 176 5.05 5.08 -8.97
C SER A 176 6.16 4.05 -8.71
N VAL A 177 5.80 2.84 -8.27
CA VAL A 177 6.76 1.75 -8.00
C VAL A 177 7.53 1.39 -9.27
N GLN A 178 6.83 1.36 -10.41
CA GLN A 178 7.43 1.08 -11.72
C GLN A 178 8.39 2.18 -12.16
N HIS A 179 8.09 3.46 -11.93
CA HIS A 179 8.98 4.57 -12.24
C HIS A 179 10.23 4.59 -11.35
N ASP A 180 10.05 4.39 -10.04
CA ASP A 180 11.15 4.39 -9.06
C ASP A 180 12.13 3.20 -9.24
N LEU A 181 11.70 2.14 -9.93
CA LEU A 181 12.49 0.90 -10.12
C LEU A 181 12.84 0.60 -11.59
N ASP A 182 12.55 1.49 -12.53
CA ASP A 182 12.87 1.31 -13.96
C ASP A 182 14.37 1.05 -14.16
N GLY A 183 14.69 -0.05 -14.86
CA GLY A 183 16.06 -0.53 -15.06
C GLY A 183 16.75 -1.11 -13.81
N ILE A 184 16.10 -1.13 -12.63
CA ILE A 184 16.66 -1.66 -11.37
C ILE A 184 16.11 -3.06 -11.06
N LEU A 185 14.78 -3.21 -11.01
CA LEU A 185 14.09 -4.47 -10.71
C LEU A 185 13.03 -4.78 -11.76
N VAL A 186 12.93 -6.05 -12.16
CA VAL A 186 11.99 -6.51 -13.18
C VAL A 186 10.74 -7.09 -12.52
N ILE A 187 9.88 -6.20 -12.01
CA ILE A 187 8.61 -6.59 -11.40
C ILE A 187 7.56 -6.90 -12.47
N GLU A 188 6.77 -7.95 -12.25
CA GLU A 188 5.57 -8.28 -13.01
C GLU A 188 4.32 -7.75 -12.31
N PHE A 189 3.77 -6.63 -12.81
CA PHE A 189 2.56 -6.03 -12.24
C PHE A 189 1.28 -6.61 -12.87
N VAL A 190 0.29 -6.86 -12.02
CA VAL A 190 -1.07 -7.24 -12.37
C VAL A 190 -2.06 -6.40 -11.56
N GLY A 191 -3.14 -5.95 -12.19
CA GLY A 191 -4.19 -5.16 -11.58
C GLY A 191 -5.54 -5.81 -11.83
N ILE A 192 -6.28 -6.14 -10.78
CA ILE A 192 -7.57 -6.84 -10.87
C ILE A 192 -8.68 -5.87 -10.47
N ALA A 193 -9.43 -5.40 -11.46
CA ALA A 193 -10.57 -4.52 -11.24
C ALA A 193 -11.83 -5.33 -10.95
N LEU A 194 -12.45 -5.08 -9.81
CA LEU A 194 -13.72 -5.67 -9.37
C LEU A 194 -14.90 -4.73 -9.69
N PRO A 195 -16.11 -5.26 -9.95
CA PRO A 195 -17.29 -4.44 -10.13
C PRO A 195 -17.65 -3.70 -8.84
N ASP A 196 -17.91 -2.39 -8.94
CA ASP A 196 -18.54 -1.59 -7.88
C ASP A 196 -20.06 -1.80 -7.87
N ALA A 197 -20.47 -3.05 -7.74
CA ALA A 197 -21.88 -3.45 -7.71
C ALA A 197 -22.24 -3.93 -6.30
N THR A 198 -23.42 -3.54 -5.81
CA THR A 198 -23.98 -4.03 -4.55
C THR A 198 -24.57 -5.44 -4.65
N GLY A 199 -24.58 -6.02 -5.86
CA GLY A 199 -25.09 -7.36 -6.14
C GLY A 199 -24.00 -8.30 -6.66
N PRO A 200 -24.20 -9.63 -6.52
CA PRO A 200 -23.27 -10.65 -6.97
C PRO A 200 -23.11 -10.63 -8.50
N TYR A 201 -21.92 -11.04 -8.96
CA TYR A 201 -21.67 -11.34 -10.36
C TYR A 201 -22.43 -12.58 -10.80
N GLN A 202 -22.70 -12.72 -12.11
CA GLN A 202 -23.43 -13.87 -12.64
C GLN A 202 -22.65 -15.18 -12.41
N ALA A 203 -23.31 -16.18 -11.82
CA ALA A 203 -22.73 -17.50 -11.56
C ALA A 203 -22.20 -18.19 -12.82
N ASN A 204 -21.25 -19.11 -12.67
CA ASN A 204 -20.60 -19.82 -13.78
C ASN A 204 -21.64 -20.63 -14.59
N PRO A 205 -21.88 -20.32 -15.87
CA PRO A 205 -22.85 -21.05 -16.69
C PRO A 205 -22.35 -22.43 -17.11
N ASN A 206 -21.05 -22.71 -16.99
CA ASN A 206 -20.44 -23.99 -17.35
C ASN A 206 -19.40 -24.42 -16.28
N PRO A 207 -19.82 -24.82 -15.06
CA PRO A 207 -18.91 -25.29 -14.03
C PRO A 207 -18.12 -26.52 -14.49
N GLY A 208 -16.82 -26.57 -14.16
CA GLY A 208 -15.94 -27.69 -14.55
C GLY A 208 -15.52 -27.73 -16.02
N ALA A 209 -15.89 -26.73 -16.83
CA ALA A 209 -15.37 -26.60 -18.19
C ALA A 209 -13.86 -26.32 -18.19
N VAL A 210 -13.15 -26.86 -19.18
CA VAL A 210 -11.69 -26.67 -19.32
C VAL A 210 -11.36 -25.20 -19.50
N SER A 211 -10.55 -24.66 -18.58
CA SER A 211 -10.07 -23.28 -18.61
C SER A 211 -9.23 -23.01 -19.86
N ARG A 212 -9.45 -21.88 -20.52
CA ARG A 212 -8.76 -21.49 -21.76
C ARG A 212 -8.03 -20.16 -21.63
N LEU A 213 -6.93 -20.00 -22.35
CA LEU A 213 -6.23 -18.72 -22.40
C LEU A 213 -7.19 -17.57 -22.77
N ALA A 214 -7.13 -16.47 -22.03
CA ALA A 214 -7.86 -15.24 -22.29
C ALA A 214 -7.18 -14.47 -23.42
N THR A 215 -7.97 -13.86 -24.29
CA THR A 215 -7.47 -12.96 -25.33
C THR A 215 -7.45 -11.54 -24.77
N ALA A 216 -6.33 -10.83 -24.93
CA ALA A 216 -6.28 -9.40 -24.63
C ALA A 216 -7.32 -8.66 -25.49
N THR A 217 -7.95 -7.62 -24.96
CA THR A 217 -9.02 -6.88 -25.66
C THR A 217 -8.54 -6.16 -26.91
N GLY A 218 -7.21 -5.97 -27.07
CA GLY A 218 -6.60 -5.18 -28.13
C GLY A 218 -6.86 -3.67 -28.00
N GLN A 219 -7.47 -3.23 -26.90
CA GLN A 219 -7.77 -1.83 -26.63
C GLN A 219 -6.55 -1.15 -26.00
N SER A 220 -6.23 0.07 -26.46
CA SER A 220 -5.25 0.94 -25.80
C SER A 220 -5.80 1.59 -24.52
N ALA A 221 -7.13 1.64 -24.39
CA ALA A 221 -7.83 2.17 -23.23
C ALA A 221 -8.33 1.03 -22.32
N ARG A 222 -8.33 1.31 -21.02
CA ARG A 222 -8.86 0.44 -19.96
C ARG A 222 -10.36 0.16 -20.18
N PRO A 223 -10.85 -1.08 -19.99
CA PRO A 223 -12.28 -1.40 -20.05
C PRO A 223 -13.09 -0.54 -19.08
N TYR A 224 -14.27 -0.09 -19.52
CA TYR A 224 -15.16 0.72 -18.69
C TYR A 224 -15.86 -0.11 -17.60
N LEU A 225 -16.26 -1.34 -17.94
CA LEU A 225 -16.96 -2.25 -17.02
C LEU A 225 -16.01 -3.31 -16.49
N ALA A 226 -16.12 -3.57 -15.18
CA ALA A 226 -15.44 -4.64 -14.47
C ALA A 226 -16.34 -5.88 -14.35
N PRO A 227 -15.78 -7.09 -14.14
CA PRO A 227 -14.39 -7.38 -13.82
C PRO A 227 -13.46 -7.42 -15.05
N TYR A 228 -12.28 -6.81 -14.92
CA TYR A 228 -11.20 -6.87 -15.89
C TYR A 228 -9.84 -6.96 -15.19
N LEU A 229 -8.84 -7.46 -15.92
CA LEU A 229 -7.46 -7.54 -15.47
C LEU A 229 -6.59 -6.64 -16.35
N ILE A 230 -5.60 -6.00 -15.73
CA ILE A 230 -4.50 -5.29 -16.36
C ILE A 230 -3.22 -6.09 -16.12
N HIS A 231 -2.42 -6.34 -17.16
CA HIS A 231 -1.09 -6.94 -17.06
C HIS A 231 -0.09 -5.99 -17.71
N TRP A 232 0.89 -5.50 -16.95
CA TRP A 232 1.92 -4.62 -17.51
C TRP A 232 3.06 -5.47 -18.08
N ARG A 233 3.33 -5.30 -19.37
CA ARG A 233 4.48 -5.92 -20.06
C ARG A 233 5.81 -5.35 -19.56
N LEU A 234 6.92 -5.96 -19.95
CA LEU A 234 8.29 -5.49 -19.63
C LEU A 234 8.59 -4.06 -20.12
N ASN A 235 7.90 -3.60 -21.16
CA ASN A 235 7.98 -2.22 -21.65
C ASN A 235 6.90 -1.31 -21.03
N TYR A 236 6.35 -1.72 -19.89
CA TYR A 236 5.34 -1.02 -19.09
C TYR A 236 4.05 -0.65 -19.83
N THR A 237 3.80 -1.26 -20.99
CA THR A 237 2.53 -1.14 -21.70
C THR A 237 1.48 -2.03 -21.03
N PRO A 238 0.34 -1.50 -20.57
CA PRO A 238 -0.73 -2.28 -20.00
C PRO A 238 -1.49 -3.06 -21.09
N GLU A 239 -1.70 -4.36 -20.88
CA GLU A 239 -2.65 -5.17 -21.62
C GLU A 239 -3.90 -5.44 -20.79
N TYR A 240 -5.07 -5.28 -21.40
CA TYR A 240 -6.36 -5.44 -20.74
C TYR A 240 -7.03 -6.76 -21.14
N TYR A 241 -7.62 -7.45 -20.17
CA TYR A 241 -8.34 -8.70 -20.34
C TYR A 241 -9.69 -8.63 -19.64
N ASN A 242 -10.77 -9.04 -20.29
CA ASN A 242 -12.06 -9.19 -19.62
C ASN A 242 -12.04 -10.47 -18.77
N ILE A 243 -12.32 -10.34 -17.46
CA ILE A 243 -12.38 -11.49 -16.56
C ILE A 243 -13.71 -12.20 -16.81
N THR A 244 -13.63 -13.41 -17.37
CA THR A 244 -14.79 -14.22 -17.76
C THR A 244 -14.59 -15.68 -17.36
N TRP A 245 -15.69 -16.39 -17.11
CA TRP A 245 -15.68 -17.77 -16.62
C TRP A 245 -14.88 -18.73 -17.49
N ASN A 246 -14.13 -19.62 -16.82
CA ASN A 246 -13.31 -20.68 -17.40
C ASN A 246 -12.24 -20.13 -18.36
N ARG A 247 -11.59 -19.04 -17.93
CA ARG A 247 -10.45 -18.43 -18.61
C ARG A 247 -9.29 -18.19 -17.66
N HIS A 248 -8.09 -18.09 -18.20
CA HIS A 248 -6.88 -17.75 -17.45
C HIS A 248 -5.94 -16.87 -18.28
N ILE A 249 -4.98 -16.23 -17.61
CA ILE A 249 -3.76 -15.72 -18.26
C ILE A 249 -2.54 -16.46 -17.73
N VAL A 250 -1.49 -16.51 -18.55
CA VAL A 250 -0.17 -16.99 -18.15
C VAL A 250 0.76 -15.78 -18.06
N LEU A 251 1.38 -15.59 -16.91
CA LEU A 251 2.32 -14.52 -16.63
C LEU A 251 3.73 -14.84 -17.18
N ARG A 252 4.62 -13.86 -17.25
CA ARG A 252 6.03 -14.05 -17.67
C ARG A 252 6.78 -14.99 -16.73
N SER A 253 6.45 -14.91 -15.44
CA SER A 253 6.87 -15.83 -14.39
C SER A 253 6.35 -17.27 -14.55
N GLY A 254 5.50 -17.53 -15.55
CA GLY A 254 4.87 -18.83 -15.82
C GLY A 254 3.67 -19.15 -14.92
N PHE A 255 3.43 -18.37 -13.88
CA PHE A 255 2.25 -18.49 -13.02
C PHE A 255 0.97 -18.25 -13.84
N THR A 256 -0.07 -19.01 -13.53
CA THR A 256 -1.36 -18.93 -14.24
C THR A 256 -2.43 -18.37 -13.31
N ILE A 257 -2.96 -17.19 -13.62
CA ILE A 257 -4.11 -16.62 -12.93
C ILE A 257 -5.36 -17.17 -13.61
N ASP A 258 -6.01 -18.16 -13.00
CA ASP A 258 -7.34 -18.61 -13.42
C ASP A 258 -8.42 -17.64 -12.91
N PHE A 259 -9.24 -17.14 -13.81
CA PHE A 259 -10.26 -16.14 -13.51
C PHE A 259 -11.37 -16.67 -12.62
N ASN A 260 -11.59 -17.99 -12.54
CA ASN A 260 -12.55 -18.57 -11.61
C ASN A 260 -12.17 -18.28 -10.15
N ILE A 261 -10.88 -18.16 -9.82
CA ILE A 261 -10.42 -17.76 -8.47
C ILE A 261 -11.06 -16.44 -8.01
N ILE A 262 -11.20 -15.49 -8.94
CA ILE A 262 -11.76 -14.16 -8.72
C ILE A 262 -13.29 -14.21 -8.82
N LEU A 263 -13.81 -14.84 -9.87
CA LEU A 263 -15.24 -14.87 -10.18
C LEU A 263 -16.07 -15.70 -9.19
N ASP A 264 -15.54 -16.80 -8.65
CA ASP A 264 -16.18 -17.56 -7.58
C ASP A 264 -16.49 -16.62 -6.40
N VAL A 265 -15.50 -15.86 -5.93
CA VAL A 265 -15.65 -14.95 -4.79
C VAL A 265 -16.73 -13.90 -5.03
N ILE A 266 -16.73 -13.23 -6.17
CA ILE A 266 -17.67 -12.14 -6.44
C ILE A 266 -19.05 -12.59 -6.94
N SER A 267 -19.27 -13.90 -7.18
CA SER A 267 -20.57 -14.46 -7.60
C SER A 267 -21.31 -15.23 -6.50
N HIS A 268 -20.67 -15.47 -5.35
CA HIS A 268 -21.33 -16.05 -4.18
C HIS A 268 -22.38 -15.09 -3.57
N VAL A 269 -23.44 -15.71 -3.03
CA VAL A 269 -24.56 -15.09 -2.30
C VAL A 269 -24.67 -15.75 -0.93
#